data_AF-A0A0V1PQX2-F1
#
_entry.id   AF-A0A0V1PQX2-F1
#
_cell.length_a   1.000
_cell.length_b   1.000
_cell.length_c   1.000
_cell.angle_alpha   90.00
_cell.angle_beta   90.00
_cell.angle_gamma   90.00
#
_symmetry.space_group_name_H-M   'P 1'
#
loop_
_entity.id
_entity.type
_entity.pdbx_description
1 polymer ?
#
loop_
_entity_poly.entity_id
_entity_poly.type
_entity_poly.pdbx_seq_one_letter_code
_entity_poly.pdbx_strand_id
1 'polypeptide(L)'
;MPNSKQVLGLYKQLLEKAYKFDNYNFREFAKRKIVDSFKANKSLKDDEAVKSFYNEGINQLAMLQRQTTISQMFTFDKVVVEPLKKHH
;
A
#
# COMPACT_ATOMS: atom_id res chain seq x y z
N MET A 1 20.32 7.19 8.39
CA MET A 1 19.22 7.55 7.48
C MET A 1 18.93 6.37 6.57
N PRO A 2 17.65 6.11 6.23
CA PRO A 2 17.30 5.04 5.29
C PRO A 2 17.88 5.35 3.92
N ASN A 3 18.57 4.39 3.31
CA ASN A 3 19.13 4.57 1.98
C ASN A 3 18.06 4.36 0.88
N SER A 4 18.38 4.76 -0.35
CA SER A 4 17.45 4.65 -1.48
C SER A 4 16.92 3.22 -1.70
N LYS A 5 17.74 2.18 -1.50
CA LYS A 5 17.30 0.78 -1.62
C LYS A 5 16.28 0.41 -0.54
N GLN A 6 16.46 0.88 0.69
CA GLN A 6 15.51 0.66 1.79
C GLN A 6 14.18 1.36 1.52
N VAL A 7 14.20 2.61 1.04
CA VAL A 7 12.99 3.36 0.67
C VAL A 7 12.23 2.66 -0.46
N LEU A 8 12.92 2.23 -1.52
CA LEU A 8 12.31 1.49 -2.63
C LEU A 8 11.80 0.10 -2.20
N GLY A 9 12.52 -0.56 -1.28
CA GLY A 9 12.08 -1.81 -0.67
C GLY A 9 10.79 -1.65 0.13
N LEU A 10 10.67 -0.58 0.90
CA LEU A 10 9.44 -0.25 1.64
C LEU A 10 8.28 0.08 0.70
N TYR A 11 8.53 0.87 -0.35
CA TYR A 11 7.54 1.15 -1.40
C TYR A 11 6.98 -0.13 -2.03
N LYS A 12 7.85 -1.07 -2.40
CA LYS A 12 7.46 -2.35 -2.97
C LYS A 12 6.61 -3.17 -2.00
N GLN A 13 7.05 -3.28 -0.73
CA GLN A 13 6.32 -4.02 0.29
C GLN A 13 4.92 -3.44 0.54
N LEU A 14 4.80 -2.11 0.62
CA LEU A 14 3.50 -1.44 0.78
C LEU A 14 2.56 -1.75 -0.38
N LEU A 15 3.04 -1.66 -1.63
CA LEU A 15 2.25 -2.01 -2.81
C LEU A 15 1.85 -3.48 -2.80
N GLU A 16 2.77 -4.40 -2.51
CA GLU A 16 2.48 -5.83 -2.41
C GLU A 16 1.36 -6.13 -1.41
N LYS A 17 1.30 -5.42 -0.27
CA LYS A 17 0.16 -5.54 0.67
C LYS A 17 -1.11 -4.94 0.11
N ALA A 18 -1.04 -3.75 -0.50
CA ALA A 18 -2.21 -3.11 -1.10
C ALA A 18 -2.88 -4.00 -2.18
N TYR A 19 -2.10 -4.73 -2.99
CA TYR A 19 -2.63 -5.65 -3.99
C TYR A 19 -3.42 -6.83 -3.41
N LYS A 20 -3.21 -7.17 -2.14
CA LYS A 20 -3.84 -8.31 -1.47
C LYS A 20 -5.20 -8.00 -0.85
N PHE A 21 -5.66 -6.75 -0.88
CA PHE A 21 -7.03 -6.42 -0.50
C PHE A 21 -8.01 -7.08 -1.48
N ASP A 22 -8.99 -7.79 -0.95
CA ASP A 22 -10.04 -8.42 -1.75
C ASP A 22 -11.02 -7.36 -2.27
N ASN A 23 -11.39 -6.40 -1.41
CA ASN A 23 -12.27 -5.30 -1.81
C ASN A 23 -11.59 -4.36 -2.80
N TYR A 24 -12.23 -4.16 -3.96
CA TYR A 24 -11.74 -3.28 -5.04
C TYR A 24 -11.41 -1.87 -4.58
N ASN A 25 -12.31 -1.23 -3.84
CA ASN A 25 -12.15 0.17 -3.44
C ASN A 25 -10.95 0.33 -2.51
N PHE A 26 -10.77 -0.57 -1.55
CA PHE A 26 -9.62 -0.53 -0.63
C PHE A 26 -8.31 -0.81 -1.36
N ARG A 27 -8.30 -1.80 -2.26
CA ARG A 27 -7.13 -2.11 -3.11
C ARG A 27 -6.70 -0.91 -3.93
N GLU A 28 -7.61 -0.29 -4.68
CA GLU A 28 -7.28 0.83 -5.56
C GLU A 28 -6.96 2.11 -4.79
N PHE A 29 -7.66 2.39 -3.69
CA PHE A 29 -7.34 3.52 -2.82
C PHE A 29 -5.94 3.38 -2.22
N ALA A 30 -5.61 2.22 -1.63
CA ALA A 30 -4.31 1.98 -1.02
C ALA A 30 -3.18 2.11 -2.06
N LYS A 31 -3.34 1.50 -3.24
CA LYS A 31 -2.37 1.62 -4.34
C LYS A 31 -2.14 3.08 -4.72
N ARG A 32 -3.21 3.84 -4.96
CA ARG A 32 -3.13 5.26 -5.34
C ARG A 32 -2.43 6.08 -4.26
N LYS A 33 -2.85 5.94 -3.00
CA LYS A 33 -2.28 6.67 -1.87
C LYS A 33 -0.79 6.40 -1.70
N ILE A 34 -0.35 5.15 -1.83
CA ILE A 34 1.08 4.80 -1.76
C ILE A 34 1.84 5.47 -2.91
N VAL A 35 1.38 5.33 -4.15
CA VAL A 35 2.05 5.94 -5.32
C VAL A 35 2.14 7.47 -5.17
N ASP A 36 1.05 8.12 -4.82
CA ASP A 36 0.97 9.58 -4.72
C ASP A 36 1.86 10.11 -3.58
N SER A 37 1.85 9.48 -2.41
CA SER A 37 2.70 9.87 -1.29
C SER A 37 4.20 9.76 -1.62
N PHE A 38 4.63 8.68 -2.30
CA PHE A 38 6.03 8.52 -2.69
C PHE A 38 6.43 9.49 -3.81
N LYS A 39 5.54 9.76 -4.76
CA LYS A 39 5.79 10.76 -5.82
C LYS A 39 5.91 12.17 -5.25
N ALA A 40 5.01 12.56 -4.35
CA ALA A 40 5.00 13.88 -3.72
C ALA A 40 6.30 14.15 -2.94
N ASN A 41 6.88 13.13 -2.32
CA ASN A 41 8.08 13.24 -1.49
C ASN A 41 9.38 12.80 -2.20
N LYS A 42 9.35 12.55 -3.51
CA LYS A 42 10.51 12.01 -4.26
C LYS A 42 11.76 12.92 -4.19
N SER A 43 11.55 14.22 -4.13
CA SER A 43 12.63 15.23 -4.13
C SER A 43 12.99 15.74 -2.73
N LEU A 44 12.47 15.10 -1.67
CA LEU A 44 12.77 15.46 -0.29
C LEU A 44 14.26 15.22 0.00
N LYS A 45 14.95 16.26 0.49
CA LYS A 45 16.39 16.24 0.80
C LYS A 45 16.69 16.38 2.29
N ASP A 46 15.69 16.73 3.09
CA ASP A 46 15.86 16.83 4.53
C ASP A 46 15.91 15.43 5.16
N ASP A 47 17.05 15.12 5.77
CA ASP A 47 17.35 13.79 6.31
C ASP A 47 16.42 13.41 7.46
N GLU A 48 16.03 14.37 8.31
CA GLU A 48 15.10 14.12 9.41
C GLU A 48 13.69 13.82 8.90
N ALA A 49 13.19 14.61 7.94
CA ALA A 49 11.91 14.33 7.31
C ALA A 49 11.91 12.98 6.57
N VAL A 50 12.98 12.63 5.84
CA VAL A 50 13.11 11.32 5.18
C VAL A 50 13.03 10.18 6.21
N LYS A 51 13.72 10.32 7.35
CA LYS A 51 13.65 9.33 8.43
C LYS A 51 12.25 9.22 9.04
N SER A 52 11.59 10.36 9.25
CA SER A 52 10.22 10.42 9.78
C SER A 52 9.23 9.69 8.85
N PHE A 53 9.22 10.04 7.56
CA PHE A 53 8.35 9.39 6.57
C PHE A 53 8.65 7.91 6.39
N TYR A 54 9.92 7.51 6.48
CA TYR A 54 10.29 6.10 6.41
C TYR A 54 9.71 5.31 7.59
N ASN A 55 9.82 5.85 8.82
CA ASN A 55 9.23 5.23 10.01
C ASN A 55 7.70 5.21 9.94
N GLU A 56 7.09 6.27 9.44
CA GLU A 56 5.65 6.30 9.17
C GLU A 56 5.26 5.19 8.19
N GLY A 57 6.00 5.02 7.09
CA GLY A 57 5.77 3.96 6.11
C GLY A 57 5.90 2.56 6.71
N ILE A 58 6.82 2.33 7.65
CA ILE A 58 6.91 1.06 8.40
C ILE A 58 5.64 0.81 9.21
N ASN A 59 5.14 1.84 9.91
CA ASN A 59 3.90 1.74 10.68
C ASN A 59 2.69 1.47 9.77
N GLN A 60 2.63 2.14 8.61
CA GLN A 60 1.61 1.91 7.60
C GLN A 60 1.69 0.50 7.01
N LEU A 61 2.88 -0.08 6.84
CA LEU A 61 3.05 -1.45 6.37
C LEU A 61 2.44 -2.46 7.37
N ALA A 62 2.70 -2.29 8.66
CA ALA A 62 2.10 -3.11 9.71
C ALA A 62 0.57 -2.95 9.79
N MET A 63 0.07 -1.74 9.58
CA MET A 63 -1.37 -1.48 9.48
C MET A 63 -1.99 -2.17 8.25
N LEU A 64 -1.41 -1.99 7.06
CA LEU A 64 -1.90 -2.60 5.82
C LEU A 64 -1.92 -4.12 5.92
N GLN A 65 -0.90 -4.73 6.54
CA GLN A 65 -0.87 -6.17 6.79
C GLN A 65 -2.11 -6.62 7.60
N ARG A 66 -2.41 -5.94 8.71
CA ARG A 66 -3.57 -6.26 9.56
C ARG A 66 -4.90 -6.07 8.80
N GLN A 67 -5.04 -4.94 8.12
CA GLN A 67 -6.26 -4.62 7.37
C GLN A 67 -6.50 -5.58 6.21
N THR A 68 -5.44 -5.99 5.52
CA THR A 68 -5.51 -6.99 4.45
C THR A 68 -5.95 -8.35 5.01
N THR A 69 -5.37 -8.79 6.12
CA THR A 69 -5.77 -10.04 6.78
C THR A 69 -7.25 -10.01 7.17
N ILE A 70 -7.74 -8.91 7.76
CA ILE A 70 -9.16 -8.75 8.11
C ILE A 70 -10.04 -8.78 6.85
N SER A 71 -9.64 -8.08 5.79
CA SER A 71 -10.37 -8.07 4.52
C SER A 71 -10.52 -9.45 3.89
N GLN A 72 -9.55 -10.35 4.12
CA GLN A 72 -9.57 -11.73 3.62
C GLN A 72 -10.40 -12.65 4.52
N MET A 73 -10.52 -12.34 5.81
CA MET A 73 -11.39 -13.08 6.75
C MET A 73 -12.87 -12.76 6.50
N PHE A 74 -13.18 -11.51 6.17
CA PHE A 74 -14.53 -11.05 5.89
C PHE A 74 -14.64 -10.64 4.42
N THR A 75 -14.87 -11.63 3.57
CA THR A 75 -15.07 -11.39 2.15
C THR A 75 -16.45 -10.77 1.89
N PHE A 76 -16.53 -9.90 0.90
CA PHE A 76 -17.75 -9.24 0.46
C PHE A 76 -18.04 -9.64 -0.98
N ASP A 77 -19.30 -9.48 -1.39
CA ASP A 77 -19.66 -9.62 -2.80
C ASP A 77 -18.90 -8.61 -3.65
N LYS A 78 -18.49 -9.07 -4.84
CA LYS A 78 -17.78 -8.23 -5.79
C LYS A 78 -18.65 -7.06 -6.23
N VAL A 79 -18.02 -5.90 -6.41
CA VAL A 79 -18.72 -4.72 -6.95
C VAL A 79 -18.90 -4.86 -8.46
N VAL A 80 -19.88 -4.14 -9.03
CA VAL A 80 -20.22 -4.19 -10.47
C VAL A 80 -19.04 -3.85 -11.39
N VAL A 81 -18.06 -3.09 -10.89
CA VAL A 81 -16.85 -2.70 -11.63
C VAL A 81 -15.77 -3.78 -11.67
N GLU A 82 -15.95 -4.89 -10.95
CA GLU A 82 -15.02 -6.02 -10.98
C GLU A 82 -15.39 -7.03 -12.06
N PRO A 83 -14.41 -7.57 -12.80
CA PRO A 83 -14.69 -8.56 -13.83
C PRO A 83 -15.30 -9.81 -13.20
N LEU A 84 -16.39 -10.28 -13.80
CA LEU A 84 -16.98 -11.58 -13.49
C LEU A 84 -15.92 -12.66 -13.73
N LYS A 85 -15.79 -13.61 -12.81
CA LYS A 85 -14.94 -14.79 -13.06
C LYS A 85 -15.44 -15.42 -14.35
N LYS A 86 -14.58 -15.60 -15.35
CA LYS A 86 -14.96 -16.32 -16.57
C LYS A 86 -15.43 -17.70 -16.12
N HIS A 87 -16.70 -18.01 -16.36
CA HIS A 87 -17.17 -19.39 -16.33
C HIS A 87 -16.40 -20.13 -17.43
N HIS A 88 -15.56 -21.08 -17.04
CA HIS A 88 -15.04 -22.10 -17.93
C HIS A 88 -16.09 -23.19 -18.05
#